data_AF-A0A1H4D8X0-F1
#
_entry.id   AF-A0A1H4D8X0-F1
#
_cell.length_a   1.000
_cell.length_b   1.000
_cell.length_c   1.000
_cell.angle_alpha   90.00
_cell.angle_beta   90.00
_cell.angle_gamma   90.00
#
_symmetry.space_group_name_H-M   'P 1'
#
loop_
_entity.id
_entity.type
_entity.pdbx_description
1 polymer ?
#
loop_
_entity_poly.entity_id
_entity_poly.type
_entity_poly.pdbx_seq_one_letter_code
_entity_poly.pdbx_strand_id
1 'polypeptide(L)'
;MSSPDIDAIKRFLLSLQDTLCQQLEQMDGAETFREDAWEYATGGGGRSRVLRQGQVFEQAGVNFSHVSGASLPPSASIHRPELAGRSFQAMGVSLVIHPLNPYVPTSHANVRFFIAEKEGETPVWWFGGGFDLTPFYGFEEDAVHWHQTAHDLCQPFGEDIYPRYKAWCDEYFFLKHRNEARGIGGLFFDDLNTPNFATSFAFMQAVGRGFAEAYLPIVQRRKDLPWGEREREFQLYRRGRYVEFNLVWDRGTLFGLQSGGRTESILMSMPPLVRWEYQYAPTSDSPEAALYRDFLPPRDWLALKENEGDR
;
A
#
# COMPACT_ATOMS: atom_id res chain seq x y z
N MET A 1 17.92 10.42 -23.33
CA MET A 1 17.13 9.97 -22.15
C MET A 1 17.06 11.16 -21.22
N SER A 2 15.86 11.58 -20.80
CA SER A 2 15.72 12.69 -19.84
C SER A 2 16.31 12.26 -18.49
N SER A 3 17.18 13.09 -17.92
CA SER A 3 17.63 12.92 -16.53
C SER A 3 16.41 12.90 -15.60
N PRO A 4 16.43 12.13 -14.49
CA PRO A 4 15.38 12.21 -13.47
C PRO A 4 15.15 13.65 -12.99
N ASP A 5 13.91 14.11 -13.06
CA ASP A 5 13.48 15.39 -12.49
C ASP A 5 12.94 15.17 -11.07
N ILE A 6 13.84 15.33 -10.09
CA ILE A 6 13.57 15.08 -8.67
C ILE A 6 12.50 16.05 -8.14
N ASP A 7 12.51 17.30 -8.58
CA ASP A 7 11.56 18.33 -8.12
C ASP A 7 10.15 18.08 -8.69
N ALA A 8 10.03 17.57 -9.91
CA ALA A 8 8.75 17.13 -10.46
C ALA A 8 8.16 15.95 -9.67
N ILE A 9 8.98 14.96 -9.31
CA ILE A 9 8.53 13.82 -8.50
C ILE A 9 8.07 14.29 -7.12
N LYS A 10 8.87 15.11 -6.44
CA LYS A 10 8.55 15.66 -5.12
C LYS A 10 7.23 16.44 -5.14
N ARG A 11 7.05 17.34 -6.12
CA ARG A 11 5.79 18.10 -6.28
C ARG A 11 4.59 17.18 -6.50
N PHE A 12 4.74 16.16 -7.33
CA PHE A 12 3.67 15.17 -7.54
C PHE A 12 3.32 14.45 -6.24
N LEU A 13 4.30 13.94 -5.50
CA LEU A 13 4.08 13.18 -4.27
C LEU A 13 3.42 14.02 -3.16
N LEU A 14 3.85 15.28 -3.00
CA LEU A 14 3.23 16.20 -2.05
C LEU A 14 1.76 16.48 -2.42
N SER A 15 1.50 16.76 -3.71
CA SER A 15 0.14 16.97 -4.22
C SER A 15 -0.73 15.72 -4.10
N LEU A 16 -0.16 14.54 -4.29
CA LEU A 16 -0.84 13.26 -4.11
C LEU A 16 -1.26 13.09 -2.65
N GLN A 17 -0.34 13.32 -1.69
CA GLN A 17 -0.67 13.28 -0.26
C GLN A 17 -1.81 14.26 0.08
N ASP A 18 -1.73 15.50 -0.42
CA ASP A 18 -2.76 16.52 -0.18
C ASP A 18 -4.13 16.08 -0.71
N THR A 19 -4.17 15.56 -1.94
CA THR A 19 -5.40 15.09 -2.60
C THR A 19 -6.01 13.90 -1.85
N LEU A 20 -5.18 12.90 -1.50
CA LEU A 20 -5.65 11.71 -0.80
C LEU A 20 -6.21 12.03 0.58
N CYS A 21 -5.53 12.91 1.34
CA CYS A 21 -6.05 13.36 2.63
C CYS A 21 -7.41 14.04 2.47
N GLN A 22 -7.53 14.99 1.54
CA GLN A 22 -8.79 15.72 1.32
C GLN A 22 -9.95 14.78 0.95
N GLN A 23 -9.72 13.82 0.05
CA GLN A 23 -10.74 12.86 -0.36
C GLN A 23 -11.17 11.93 0.79
N LEU A 24 -10.22 11.51 1.63
CA LEU A 24 -10.51 10.68 2.80
C LEU A 24 -11.26 11.46 3.89
N GLU A 25 -10.89 12.72 4.15
CA GLU A 25 -11.64 13.59 5.07
C GLU A 25 -13.08 13.80 4.62
N GLN A 26 -13.28 14.01 3.32
CA GLN A 26 -14.62 14.12 2.75
C GLN A 26 -15.43 12.82 2.90
N MET A 27 -14.78 11.66 2.75
CA MET A 27 -15.43 10.36 2.91
C MET A 27 -15.80 10.07 4.36
N ASP A 28 -14.94 10.46 5.31
CA ASP A 28 -15.15 10.31 6.75
C ASP A 28 -16.25 11.23 7.28
N GLY A 29 -16.17 12.52 6.92
CA GLY A 29 -17.17 13.52 7.27
C GLY A 29 -17.13 14.03 8.72
N ALA A 30 -16.29 13.46 9.59
CA ALA A 30 -16.23 13.82 11.01
C ALA A 30 -14.84 14.31 11.47
N GLU A 31 -13.76 13.65 11.07
CA GLU A 31 -12.39 13.97 11.49
C GLU A 31 -11.49 14.41 10.34
N THR A 32 -10.41 15.13 10.67
CA THR A 32 -9.40 15.59 9.72
C THR A 32 -8.01 15.05 10.04
N PHE A 33 -7.14 14.97 9.04
CA PHE A 33 -5.75 14.59 9.25
C PHE A 33 -5.01 15.64 10.07
N ARG A 34 -4.27 15.18 11.09
CA ARG A 34 -3.29 16.00 11.81
C ARG A 34 -1.92 15.82 11.18
N GLU A 35 -1.33 16.93 10.75
CA GLU A 35 0.01 16.94 10.18
C GLU A 35 1.08 17.06 11.27
N ASP A 36 2.12 16.26 11.12
CA ASP A 36 3.36 16.29 11.88
C ASP A 36 4.51 16.37 10.87
N ALA A 37 5.05 17.57 10.71
CA ALA A 37 6.19 17.85 9.85
C ALA A 37 7.49 17.65 10.64
N TRP A 38 8.45 16.93 10.06
CA TRP A 38 9.67 16.55 10.76
C TRP A 38 10.88 16.54 9.83
N GLU A 39 12.06 16.74 10.40
CA GLU A 39 13.34 16.78 9.70
C GLU A 39 14.38 15.96 10.46
N TYR A 40 15.31 15.32 9.74
CA TYR A 40 16.47 14.68 10.34
C TYR A 40 17.62 15.68 10.45
N ALA A 41 18.40 15.59 11.54
CA ALA A 41 19.63 16.37 11.69
C ALA A 41 20.66 16.11 10.57
N THR A 42 20.61 14.92 9.96
CA THR A 42 21.47 14.50 8.84
C THR A 42 20.98 14.97 7.47
N GLY A 43 19.86 15.70 7.41
CA GLY A 43 19.21 16.14 6.18
C GLY A 43 18.08 15.20 5.72
N GLY A 44 17.10 15.80 5.04
CA GLY A 44 15.83 15.14 4.70
C GLY A 44 14.77 15.28 5.78
N GLY A 45 13.60 14.70 5.54
CA GLY A 45 12.44 14.84 6.42
C GLY A 45 11.17 14.25 5.82
N GLY A 46 10.03 14.67 6.36
CA GLY A 46 8.73 14.23 5.87
C GLY A 46 7.55 14.99 6.47
N ARG A 47 6.37 14.65 5.96
CA ARG A 47 5.08 15.09 6.49
C ARG A 47 4.28 13.84 6.81
N SER A 48 4.11 13.55 8.09
CA SER A 48 3.22 12.48 8.52
C SER A 48 1.83 13.06 8.74
N ARG A 49 0.81 12.46 8.15
CA ARG A 49 -0.58 12.89 8.37
C ARG A 49 -1.37 11.72 8.92
N VAL A 50 -2.00 11.91 10.08
CA VAL A 50 -2.76 10.85 10.75
C VAL A 50 -4.15 11.35 11.14
N LEU A 51 -5.18 10.61 10.73
CA LEU A 51 -6.56 10.72 11.18
C LEU A 51 -6.85 9.57 12.15
N ARG A 52 -7.47 9.86 13.29
CA ARG A 52 -7.81 8.86 14.32
C ARG A 52 -9.23 9.12 14.80
N GLN A 53 -9.92 8.04 15.18
CA GLN A 53 -11.27 8.11 15.77
C GLN A 53 -12.29 8.79 14.84
N GLY A 54 -12.12 8.64 13.52
CA GLY A 54 -13.08 9.11 12.52
C GLY A 54 -14.35 8.26 12.50
N GLN A 55 -15.38 8.76 11.83
CA GLN A 55 -16.67 8.08 11.73
C GLN A 55 -16.59 6.85 10.80
N VAL A 56 -15.80 6.95 9.73
CA VAL A 56 -15.60 5.87 8.76
C VAL A 56 -14.23 5.24 8.98
N PHE A 57 -13.19 6.06 9.18
CA PHE A 57 -11.83 5.62 9.37
C PHE A 57 -11.45 5.65 10.85
N GLU A 58 -11.37 4.47 11.46
CA GLU A 58 -10.94 4.35 12.86
C GLU A 58 -9.50 4.85 13.03
N GLN A 59 -8.65 4.55 12.05
CA GLN A 59 -7.33 5.15 11.90
C GLN A 59 -6.93 5.16 10.42
N ALA A 60 -6.39 6.26 9.95
CA ALA A 60 -5.77 6.37 8.64
C ALA A 60 -4.49 7.19 8.74
N GLY A 61 -3.45 6.81 8.01
CA GLY A 61 -2.31 7.68 7.83
C GLY A 61 -1.79 7.69 6.41
N VAL A 62 -1.34 8.87 5.99
CA VAL A 62 -0.81 9.15 4.65
C VAL A 62 0.49 9.90 4.85
N ASN A 63 1.61 9.20 4.74
CA ASN A 63 2.93 9.72 5.07
C ASN A 63 3.71 10.04 3.80
N PHE A 64 4.26 11.24 3.73
CA PHE A 64 5.28 11.63 2.77
C PHE A 64 6.65 11.66 3.45
N SER A 65 7.68 11.18 2.75
CA SER A 65 9.07 11.38 3.15
C SER A 65 9.95 11.69 1.95
N HIS A 66 11.01 12.46 2.19
CA HIS A 66 12.13 12.69 1.29
C HIS A 66 13.41 12.70 2.11
N VAL A 67 14.18 11.62 2.01
CA VAL A 67 15.43 11.40 2.74
C VAL A 67 16.61 11.37 1.77
N SER A 68 17.77 11.80 2.23
CA SER A 68 19.00 11.83 1.45
C SER A 68 20.20 11.51 2.32
N GLY A 69 21.26 10.95 1.73
CA GLY A 69 22.50 10.68 2.43
C GLY A 69 23.71 10.58 1.50
N ALA A 70 24.90 10.74 2.08
CA ALA A 70 26.16 10.70 1.33
C ALA A 70 26.54 9.29 0.85
N SER A 71 26.05 8.25 1.53
CA SER A 71 26.25 6.86 1.15
C SER A 71 25.13 5.98 1.71
N LEU A 72 24.81 4.89 1.00
CA LEU A 72 23.91 3.86 1.53
C LEU A 72 24.59 3.07 2.67
N PRO A 73 23.82 2.52 3.62
CA PRO A 73 24.33 1.55 4.58
C PRO A 73 25.01 0.38 3.85
N PRO A 74 26.14 -0.16 4.36
CA PRO A 74 26.84 -1.28 3.72
C PRO A 74 25.92 -2.47 3.41
N SER A 75 24.93 -2.74 4.26
CA SER A 75 23.93 -3.80 4.05
C SER A 75 23.10 -3.63 2.77
N ALA A 76 22.80 -2.40 2.36
CA ALA A 76 22.05 -2.12 1.13
C ALA A 76 22.93 -2.29 -0.13
N SER A 77 24.23 -2.03 -0.03
CA SER A 77 25.17 -2.10 -1.17
C SER A 77 25.70 -3.51 -1.44
N ILE A 78 25.63 -4.45 -0.47
CA ILE A 78 26.07 -5.84 -0.66
C ILE A 78 25.36 -6.52 -1.85
N HIS A 79 24.07 -6.23 -2.01
CA HIS A 79 23.27 -6.81 -3.09
C HIS A 79 23.22 -5.95 -4.36
N ARG A 80 23.80 -4.74 -4.33
CA ARG A 80 23.84 -3.78 -5.45
C ARG A 80 25.18 -3.04 -5.46
N PRO A 81 26.28 -3.70 -5.91
CA PRO A 81 27.62 -3.13 -5.91
C PRO A 81 27.73 -1.78 -6.65
N GLU A 82 26.89 -1.56 -7.66
CA GLU A 82 26.78 -0.32 -8.42
C GLU A 82 26.37 0.89 -7.58
N LEU A 83 25.80 0.68 -6.39
CA LEU A 83 25.43 1.74 -5.45
C LEU A 83 26.56 2.14 -4.49
N ALA A 84 27.67 1.39 -4.48
CA ALA A 84 28.78 1.64 -3.57
C ALA A 84 29.43 3.01 -3.85
N GLY A 85 29.56 3.83 -2.80
CA GLY A 85 30.19 5.15 -2.89
C GLY A 85 29.34 6.21 -3.60
N ARG A 86 28.06 5.94 -3.84
CA ARG A 86 27.10 6.92 -4.39
C ARG A 86 26.34 7.62 -3.26
N SER A 87 26.07 8.91 -3.45
CA SER A 87 25.03 9.59 -2.65
C SER A 87 23.66 9.06 -3.08
N PHE A 88 22.66 9.18 -2.21
CA PHE A 88 21.31 8.71 -2.53
C PHE A 88 20.23 9.69 -2.09
N GLN A 89 19.10 9.61 -2.77
CA GLN A 89 17.84 10.19 -2.35
C GLN A 89 16.73 9.16 -2.50
N ALA A 90 15.82 9.13 -1.51
CA ALA A 90 14.61 8.34 -1.56
C ALA A 90 13.43 9.20 -1.15
N MET A 91 12.33 9.13 -1.90
CA MET A 91 11.10 9.83 -1.55
C MET A 91 9.88 9.01 -1.92
N GLY A 92 8.79 9.20 -1.21
CA GLY A 92 7.55 8.50 -1.50
C GLY A 92 6.37 8.93 -0.66
N VAL A 93 5.21 8.44 -1.05
CA VAL A 93 3.98 8.45 -0.26
C VAL A 93 3.65 7.02 0.11
N SER A 94 3.39 6.77 1.39
CA SER A 94 2.91 5.49 1.91
C SER A 94 1.68 5.72 2.78
N LEU A 95 0.66 4.90 2.61
CA LEU A 95 -0.58 5.01 3.38
C LEU A 95 -1.11 3.65 3.81
N VAL A 96 -1.78 3.66 4.96
CA VAL A 96 -2.61 2.56 5.43
C VAL A 96 -3.89 3.14 6.02
N ILE A 97 -5.02 2.51 5.69
CA ILE A 97 -6.34 2.93 6.14
C ILE A 97 -7.01 1.73 6.82
N HIS A 98 -7.42 1.94 8.07
CA HIS A 98 -8.17 0.99 8.88
C HIS A 98 -9.57 1.55 9.16
N PRO A 99 -10.58 1.12 8.39
CA PRO A 99 -11.96 1.52 8.62
C PRO A 99 -12.52 0.97 9.93
N LEU A 100 -13.48 1.70 10.51
CA LEU A 100 -14.22 1.25 11.69
C LEU A 100 -15.15 0.09 11.34
N ASN A 101 -15.93 0.21 10.26
CA ASN A 101 -16.90 -0.79 9.82
C ASN A 101 -16.18 -2.05 9.25
N PRO A 102 -16.42 -3.27 9.79
CA PRO A 102 -15.83 -4.52 9.28
C PRO A 102 -16.12 -4.84 7.82
N TYR A 103 -17.18 -4.29 7.23
CA TYR A 103 -17.50 -4.49 5.82
C TYR A 103 -16.69 -3.58 4.87
N VAL A 104 -15.96 -2.61 5.40
CA VAL A 104 -15.00 -1.80 4.63
C VAL A 104 -13.60 -2.41 4.81
N PRO A 105 -12.93 -2.82 3.71
CA PRO A 105 -11.59 -3.40 3.79
C PRO A 105 -10.53 -2.44 4.33
N THR A 106 -9.54 -2.95 5.05
CA THR A 106 -8.27 -2.24 5.22
C THR A 106 -7.59 -2.13 3.86
N SER A 107 -6.92 -1.01 3.58
CA SER A 107 -6.18 -0.82 2.34
C SER A 107 -4.80 -0.21 2.59
N HIS A 108 -3.86 -0.56 1.72
CA HIS A 108 -2.52 0.00 1.71
C HIS A 108 -2.18 0.49 0.30
N ALA A 109 -1.41 1.57 0.22
CA ALA A 109 -0.76 1.98 -1.02
C ALA A 109 0.61 2.61 -0.75
N ASN A 110 1.50 2.43 -1.70
CA ASN A 110 2.82 3.03 -1.70
C ASN A 110 3.20 3.46 -3.12
N VAL A 111 3.80 4.64 -3.26
CA VAL A 111 4.54 5.03 -4.46
C VAL A 111 5.83 5.73 -4.04
N ARG A 112 6.96 5.30 -4.60
CA ARG A 112 8.28 5.77 -4.21
C ARG A 112 9.23 5.86 -5.39
N PHE A 113 10.24 6.70 -5.22
CA PHE A 113 11.36 6.88 -6.13
C PHE A 113 12.66 6.81 -5.36
N PHE A 114 13.64 6.14 -5.95
CA PHE A 114 15.01 6.07 -5.48
C PHE A 114 15.96 6.52 -6.58
N ILE A 115 16.99 7.28 -6.20
CA ILE A 115 18.12 7.63 -7.07
C ILE A 115 19.43 7.59 -6.29
N ALA A 116 20.48 7.07 -6.93
CA ALA A 116 21.84 7.09 -6.45
C ALA A 116 22.80 7.70 -7.50
N GLU A 117 23.59 8.67 -7.05
CA GLU A 117 24.37 9.56 -7.89
C GLU A 117 25.85 9.53 -7.49
N LYS A 118 26.72 9.69 -8.47
CA LYS A 118 28.15 9.89 -8.26
C LYS A 118 28.69 10.73 -9.42
N GLU A 119 29.53 11.70 -9.08
CA GLU A 119 30.11 12.61 -10.06
C GLU A 119 30.83 11.83 -11.18
N GLY A 120 30.51 12.16 -12.43
CA GLY A 120 31.08 11.49 -13.61
C GLY A 120 30.45 10.14 -13.97
N GLU A 121 29.47 9.64 -13.22
CA GLU A 121 28.77 8.38 -13.51
C GLU A 121 27.27 8.59 -13.79
N THR A 122 26.69 7.76 -14.66
CA THR A 122 25.24 7.75 -14.90
C THR A 122 24.50 7.42 -13.60
N PRO A 123 23.42 8.13 -13.24
CA PRO A 123 22.65 7.84 -12.04
C PRO A 123 21.94 6.49 -12.15
N VAL A 124 21.88 5.76 -11.03
CA VAL A 124 21.07 4.54 -10.89
C VAL A 124 19.76 4.95 -10.21
N TRP A 125 18.63 4.61 -10.80
CA TRP A 125 17.32 5.00 -10.27
C TRP A 125 16.29 3.92 -10.55
N TRP A 126 15.23 3.92 -9.74
CA TRP A 126 14.04 3.12 -9.98
C TRP A 126 12.83 3.68 -9.23
N PHE A 127 11.64 3.33 -9.72
CA PHE A 127 10.39 3.49 -8.99
C PHE A 127 9.99 2.17 -8.34
N GLY A 128 9.20 2.27 -7.29
CA GLY A 128 8.51 1.14 -6.68
C GLY A 128 7.16 1.60 -6.13
N GLY A 129 6.28 0.65 -5.85
CA GLY A 129 4.98 0.97 -5.31
C GLY A 129 3.96 -0.13 -5.51
N GLY A 130 2.70 0.27 -5.43
CA GLY A 130 1.56 -0.62 -5.50
C GLY A 130 0.43 -0.19 -4.58
N PHE A 131 -0.66 -0.93 -4.65
CA PHE A 131 -1.75 -0.85 -3.71
C PHE A 131 -2.39 -2.22 -3.55
N ASP A 132 -2.92 -2.51 -2.37
CA ASP A 132 -3.55 -3.78 -2.06
C ASP A 132 -4.71 -3.64 -1.07
N LEU A 133 -5.65 -4.60 -1.14
CA LEU A 133 -6.90 -4.57 -0.39
C LEU A 133 -7.00 -5.78 0.55
N THR A 134 -7.31 -5.51 1.82
CA THR A 134 -7.40 -6.49 2.90
C THR A 134 -8.83 -6.51 3.49
N PRO A 135 -9.75 -7.29 2.90
CA PRO A 135 -11.11 -7.42 3.41
C PRO A 135 -11.17 -8.26 4.69
N PHE A 136 -12.22 -8.02 5.46
CA PHE A 136 -12.64 -8.88 6.57
C PHE A 136 -13.84 -9.72 6.13
N TYR A 137 -14.80 -9.09 5.47
CA TYR A 137 -15.90 -9.74 4.77
C TYR A 137 -15.76 -9.40 3.28
N GLY A 138 -15.66 -10.43 2.45
CA GLY A 138 -15.43 -10.26 1.02
C GLY A 138 -16.73 -10.05 0.24
N PHE A 139 -16.67 -9.19 -0.78
CA PHE A 139 -17.71 -9.00 -1.79
C PHE A 139 -17.07 -9.16 -3.17
N GLU A 140 -17.59 -10.07 -4.00
CA GLU A 140 -17.00 -10.32 -5.32
C GLU A 140 -17.02 -9.07 -6.21
N GLU A 141 -18.10 -8.29 -6.16
CA GLU A 141 -18.22 -7.01 -6.88
C GLU A 141 -17.18 -5.96 -6.47
N ASP A 142 -16.66 -6.00 -5.23
CA ASP A 142 -15.59 -5.11 -4.79
C ASP A 142 -14.23 -5.61 -5.27
N ALA A 143 -14.01 -6.92 -5.22
CA ALA A 143 -12.79 -7.54 -5.73
C ALA A 143 -12.63 -7.32 -7.24
N VAL A 144 -13.71 -7.52 -8.01
CA VAL A 144 -13.75 -7.24 -9.45
C VAL A 144 -13.49 -5.76 -9.71
N HIS A 145 -14.17 -4.85 -9.01
CA HIS A 145 -13.96 -3.41 -9.19
C HIS A 145 -12.53 -2.97 -8.89
N TRP A 146 -11.95 -3.46 -7.79
CA TRP A 146 -10.57 -3.17 -7.38
C TRP A 146 -9.57 -3.59 -8.45
N HIS A 147 -9.67 -4.85 -8.89
CA HIS A 147 -8.77 -5.43 -9.89
C HIS A 147 -9.01 -4.89 -11.30
N GLN A 148 -10.24 -4.52 -11.65
CA GLN A 148 -10.54 -3.88 -12.94
C GLN A 148 -9.92 -2.49 -13.00
N THR A 149 -10.02 -1.71 -11.93
CA THR A 149 -9.39 -0.38 -11.86
C THR A 149 -7.86 -0.49 -11.97
N ALA A 150 -7.27 -1.49 -11.30
CA ALA A 150 -5.84 -1.81 -11.42
C ALA A 150 -5.44 -2.27 -12.83
N HIS A 151 -6.29 -3.02 -13.52
CA HIS A 151 -6.05 -3.44 -14.89
C HIS A 151 -6.11 -2.25 -15.85
N ASP A 152 -7.16 -1.44 -15.76
CA ASP A 152 -7.41 -0.33 -16.68
C ASP A 152 -6.34 0.75 -16.59
N LEU A 153 -5.84 1.06 -15.38
CA LEU A 153 -4.71 1.98 -15.22
C LEU A 153 -3.40 1.43 -15.79
N CYS A 154 -3.25 0.11 -15.87
CA CYS A 154 -2.05 -0.55 -16.41
C CYS A 154 -2.07 -0.62 -17.93
N GLN A 155 -3.24 -0.67 -18.57
CA GLN A 155 -3.38 -0.88 -20.03
C GLN A 155 -2.52 0.06 -20.89
N PRO A 156 -2.43 1.38 -20.63
CA PRO A 156 -1.62 2.28 -21.45
C PRO A 156 -0.11 2.00 -21.41
N PHE A 157 0.35 1.18 -20.45
CA PHE A 157 1.76 0.87 -20.23
C PHE A 157 2.18 -0.50 -20.77
N GLY A 158 1.22 -1.33 -21.20
CA GLY A 158 1.45 -2.65 -21.78
C GLY A 158 0.46 -3.69 -21.26
N GLU A 159 0.17 -4.69 -22.09
CA GLU A 159 -0.75 -5.78 -21.76
C GLU A 159 -0.20 -6.71 -20.66
N ASP A 160 1.12 -6.79 -20.51
CA ASP A 160 1.79 -7.62 -19.50
C ASP A 160 1.90 -6.95 -18.12
N ILE A 161 1.59 -5.65 -18.01
CA ILE A 161 1.85 -4.85 -16.81
C ILE A 161 0.96 -5.29 -15.64
N TYR A 162 -0.35 -5.37 -15.84
CA TYR A 162 -1.29 -5.85 -14.82
C TYR A 162 -1.01 -7.29 -14.38
N PRO A 163 -0.96 -8.31 -15.28
CA PRO A 163 -0.77 -9.69 -14.84
C PRO A 163 0.56 -9.87 -14.09
N ARG A 164 1.63 -9.20 -14.51
CA ARG A 164 2.93 -9.24 -13.82
C ARG A 164 2.86 -8.66 -12.40
N TYR A 165 2.33 -7.45 -12.25
CA TYR A 165 2.33 -6.77 -10.96
C TYR A 165 1.23 -7.25 -10.01
N LYS A 166 0.15 -7.84 -10.54
CA LYS A 166 -0.83 -8.57 -9.76
C LYS A 166 -0.24 -9.85 -9.19
N ALA A 167 0.42 -10.67 -10.02
CA ALA A 167 1.08 -11.89 -9.55
C ALA A 167 2.15 -11.57 -8.48
N TRP A 168 2.94 -10.52 -8.70
CA TRP A 168 3.94 -10.09 -7.71
C TRP A 168 3.28 -9.63 -6.39
N CYS A 169 2.10 -8.99 -6.45
CA CYS A 169 1.34 -8.63 -5.26
C CYS A 169 0.91 -9.86 -4.46
N ASP A 170 0.42 -10.91 -5.14
CA ASP A 170 0.01 -12.17 -4.50
C ASP A 170 1.21 -12.86 -3.81
N GLU A 171 2.37 -12.86 -4.44
CA GLU A 171 3.60 -13.46 -3.90
C GLU A 171 4.19 -12.65 -2.73
N TYR A 172 4.15 -11.32 -2.82
CA TYR A 172 4.77 -10.44 -1.83
C TYR A 172 3.96 -10.41 -0.53
N PHE A 173 2.64 -10.27 -0.62
CA PHE A 173 1.75 -10.13 0.54
C PHE A 173 1.26 -11.49 1.07
N PHE A 174 2.19 -12.39 1.34
CA PHE A 174 1.90 -13.75 1.80
C PHE A 174 2.52 -14.06 3.17
N LEU A 175 1.70 -14.50 4.12
CA LEU A 175 2.12 -14.91 5.47
C LEU A 175 2.55 -16.37 5.43
N LYS A 176 3.85 -16.63 5.23
CA LYS A 176 4.39 -17.99 5.06
C LYS A 176 4.08 -18.92 6.24
N HIS A 177 4.11 -18.41 7.46
CA HIS A 177 3.81 -19.21 8.67
C HIS A 177 2.32 -19.50 8.87
N ARG A 178 1.44 -18.83 8.14
CA ARG A 178 -0.01 -19.09 8.11
C ARG A 178 -0.46 -19.82 6.84
N ASN A 179 0.41 -19.88 5.83
CA ASN A 179 0.07 -20.29 4.48
C ASN A 179 -1.17 -19.54 3.94
N GLU A 180 -1.14 -18.21 4.06
CA GLU A 180 -2.32 -17.36 3.87
C GLU A 180 -1.89 -16.02 3.22
N ALA A 181 -2.63 -15.55 2.22
CA ALA A 181 -2.44 -14.20 1.70
C ALA A 181 -2.92 -13.15 2.73
N ARG A 182 -2.30 -11.97 2.73
CA ARG A 182 -2.72 -10.85 3.60
C ARG A 182 -4.12 -10.36 3.25
N GLY A 183 -4.45 -10.36 1.96
CA GLY A 183 -5.69 -9.86 1.40
C GLY A 183 -5.91 -10.37 -0.03
N ILE A 184 -6.72 -9.66 -0.81
CA ILE A 184 -7.09 -10.07 -2.18
C ILE A 184 -6.13 -9.53 -3.26
N GLY A 185 -5.01 -8.95 -2.85
CA GLY A 185 -3.99 -8.40 -3.73
C GLY A 185 -4.34 -7.04 -4.34
N GLY A 186 -3.78 -6.77 -5.51
CA GLY A 186 -3.82 -5.49 -6.21
C GLY A 186 -2.59 -5.41 -7.11
N LEU A 187 -1.79 -4.36 -6.97
CA LEU A 187 -0.53 -4.19 -7.70
C LEU A 187 0.64 -4.14 -6.71
N PHE A 188 1.75 -4.78 -7.07
CA PHE A 188 3.04 -4.58 -6.43
C PHE A 188 4.15 -4.54 -7.48
N PHE A 189 5.01 -3.53 -7.39
CA PHE A 189 6.19 -3.40 -8.23
C PHE A 189 7.36 -2.79 -7.45
N ASP A 190 8.55 -3.22 -7.82
CA ASP A 190 9.82 -2.65 -7.37
C ASP A 190 10.78 -2.64 -8.56
N ASP A 191 11.90 -1.92 -8.43
CA ASP A 191 12.95 -1.88 -9.45
C ASP A 191 12.48 -1.44 -10.86
N LEU A 192 11.40 -0.64 -10.93
CA LEU A 192 10.89 -0.13 -12.20
C LEU A 192 11.77 1.00 -12.73
N ASN A 193 12.59 0.69 -13.74
CA ASN A 193 13.45 1.65 -14.43
C ASN A 193 13.38 1.56 -15.97
N THR A 194 12.43 0.77 -16.49
CA THR A 194 12.19 0.56 -17.92
C THR A 194 10.75 0.98 -18.30
N PRO A 195 10.51 1.33 -19.58
CA PRO A 195 11.48 1.48 -20.66
C PRO A 195 12.32 2.77 -20.55
N ASN A 196 11.83 3.79 -19.84
CA ASN A 196 12.54 5.04 -19.59
C ASN A 196 11.90 5.79 -18.41
N PHE A 197 12.60 6.80 -17.90
CA PHE A 197 12.15 7.58 -16.74
C PHE A 197 10.75 8.19 -16.91
N ALA A 198 10.45 8.80 -18.05
CA ALA A 198 9.17 9.47 -18.26
C ALA A 198 7.99 8.48 -18.21
N THR A 199 8.14 7.32 -18.85
CA THR A 199 7.13 6.25 -18.81
C THR A 199 6.99 5.66 -17.41
N SER A 200 8.09 5.36 -16.72
CA SER A 200 8.06 4.83 -15.35
C SER A 200 7.47 5.83 -14.35
N PHE A 201 7.75 7.12 -14.51
CA PHE A 201 7.17 8.17 -13.68
C PHE A 201 5.66 8.29 -13.94
N ALA A 202 5.23 8.30 -15.21
CA ALA A 202 3.81 8.32 -15.56
C ALA A 202 3.05 7.11 -14.99
N PHE A 203 3.67 5.92 -15.00
CA PHE A 203 3.09 4.73 -14.38
C PHE A 203 2.93 4.89 -12.87
N MET A 204 3.97 5.36 -12.18
CA MET A 204 3.89 5.66 -10.74
C MET A 204 2.78 6.67 -10.42
N GLN A 205 2.61 7.69 -11.28
CA GLN A 205 1.52 8.66 -11.13
C GLN A 205 0.14 8.03 -11.31
N ALA A 206 -0.01 7.14 -12.29
CA ALA A 206 -1.25 6.40 -12.54
C ALA A 206 -1.61 5.50 -11.35
N VAL A 207 -0.65 4.76 -10.79
CA VAL A 207 -0.85 3.92 -9.59
C VAL A 207 -1.26 4.77 -8.39
N GLY A 208 -0.57 5.89 -8.14
CA GLY A 208 -0.87 6.77 -7.00
C GLY A 208 -2.29 7.33 -7.05
N ARG A 209 -2.77 7.75 -8.24
CA ARG A 209 -4.13 8.26 -8.44
C ARG A 209 -5.18 7.13 -8.43
N GLY A 210 -4.88 6.02 -9.10
CA GLY A 210 -5.78 4.88 -9.24
C GLY A 210 -6.16 4.23 -7.90
N PHE A 211 -5.32 4.37 -6.87
CA PHE A 211 -5.67 3.92 -5.52
C PHE A 211 -7.01 4.51 -5.03
N ALA A 212 -7.19 5.83 -5.12
CA ALA A 212 -8.40 6.49 -4.63
C ALA A 212 -9.61 6.14 -5.51
N GLU A 213 -9.40 6.06 -6.82
CA GLU A 213 -10.42 5.64 -7.80
C GLU A 213 -10.93 4.22 -7.51
N ALA A 214 -10.05 3.31 -7.07
CA ALA A 214 -10.41 1.94 -6.73
C ALA A 214 -11.00 1.81 -5.31
N TYR A 215 -10.47 2.55 -4.32
CA TYR A 215 -10.82 2.34 -2.92
C TYR A 215 -12.09 3.08 -2.48
N LEU A 216 -12.24 4.36 -2.85
CA LEU A 216 -13.33 5.20 -2.33
C LEU A 216 -14.73 4.71 -2.74
N PRO A 217 -14.96 4.15 -3.96
CA PRO A 217 -16.25 3.56 -4.30
C PRO A 217 -16.61 2.36 -3.41
N ILE A 218 -15.62 1.56 -3.00
CA ILE A 218 -15.82 0.44 -2.07
C ILE A 218 -16.21 0.98 -0.69
N VAL A 219 -15.47 1.96 -0.17
CA VAL A 219 -15.81 2.60 1.11
C VAL A 219 -17.22 3.16 1.08
N GLN A 220 -17.58 3.90 0.04
CA GLN A 220 -18.91 4.50 -0.09
C GLN A 220 -20.04 3.46 -0.13
N ARG A 221 -19.80 2.30 -0.75
CA ARG A 221 -20.80 1.23 -0.84
C ARG A 221 -21.00 0.49 0.49
N ARG A 222 -19.96 0.41 1.32
CA ARG A 222 -19.93 -0.46 2.50
C ARG A 222 -20.04 0.26 3.84
N LYS A 223 -19.68 1.55 3.92
CA LYS A 223 -19.53 2.26 5.20
C LYS A 223 -20.79 2.29 6.08
N ASP A 224 -21.97 2.26 5.46
CA ASP A 224 -23.27 2.34 6.15
C ASP A 224 -23.90 0.96 6.43
N LEU A 225 -23.24 -0.15 6.08
CA LEU A 225 -23.75 -1.49 6.37
C LEU A 225 -23.78 -1.76 7.88
N PRO A 226 -24.88 -2.30 8.44
CA PRO A 226 -24.97 -2.58 9.86
C PRO A 226 -24.04 -3.74 10.26
N TRP A 227 -23.33 -3.59 11.36
CA TRP A 227 -22.42 -4.59 11.94
C TRP A 227 -22.60 -4.67 13.45
N GLY A 228 -22.24 -5.81 14.04
CA GLY A 228 -22.31 -6.04 15.48
C GLY A 228 -20.99 -6.53 16.07
N GLU A 229 -21.08 -7.00 17.31
CA GLU A 229 -19.93 -7.48 18.08
C GLU A 229 -19.21 -8.64 17.38
N ARG A 230 -19.96 -9.57 16.78
CA ARG A 230 -19.40 -10.71 16.04
C ARG A 230 -18.50 -10.24 14.89
N GLU A 231 -18.98 -9.32 14.07
CA GLU A 231 -18.22 -8.80 12.93
C GLU A 231 -16.97 -8.04 13.41
N ARG A 232 -17.11 -7.30 14.50
CA ARG A 232 -16.00 -6.55 15.11
C ARG A 232 -14.93 -7.45 15.69
N GLU A 233 -15.30 -8.48 16.44
CA GLU A 233 -14.34 -9.42 17.04
C GLU A 233 -13.54 -10.18 15.97
N PHE A 234 -14.18 -10.51 14.85
CA PHE A 234 -13.50 -11.07 13.70
C PHE A 234 -12.58 -10.06 13.01
N GLN A 235 -13.02 -8.82 12.83
CA GLN A 235 -12.18 -7.74 12.28
C GLN A 235 -10.90 -7.54 13.13
N LEU A 236 -11.03 -7.46 14.45
CA LEU A 236 -9.90 -7.31 15.36
C LEU A 236 -8.95 -8.52 15.31
N TYR A 237 -9.49 -9.73 15.20
CA TYR A 237 -8.70 -10.94 15.00
C TYR A 237 -7.92 -10.91 13.68
N ARG A 238 -8.59 -10.55 12.58
CA ARG A 238 -7.98 -10.43 11.25
C ARG A 238 -6.93 -9.32 11.19
N ARG A 239 -7.14 -8.19 11.88
CA ARG A 239 -6.13 -7.13 12.03
C ARG A 239 -4.86 -7.65 12.73
N GLY A 240 -4.96 -8.67 13.58
CA GLY A 240 -3.80 -9.39 14.12
C GLY A 240 -2.91 -10.00 13.03
N ARG A 241 -3.48 -10.51 11.92
CA ARG A 241 -2.70 -10.99 10.75
C ARG A 241 -2.01 -9.85 10.01
N TYR A 242 -2.64 -8.68 9.95
CA TYR A 242 -2.02 -7.50 9.36
C TYR A 242 -0.75 -7.09 10.14
N VAL A 243 -0.83 -7.12 11.48
CA VAL A 243 0.33 -6.91 12.36
C VAL A 243 1.39 -8.00 12.17
N GLU A 244 0.99 -9.28 12.10
CA GLU A 244 1.92 -10.38 11.84
C GLU A 244 2.70 -10.16 10.53
N PHE A 245 2.03 -9.73 9.45
CA PHE A 245 2.70 -9.44 8.20
C PHE A 245 3.70 -8.29 8.33
N ASN A 246 3.26 -7.14 8.84
CA ASN A 246 4.11 -5.94 8.87
C ASN A 246 5.33 -6.11 9.78
N LEU A 247 5.22 -6.85 10.89
CA LEU A 247 6.33 -7.03 11.83
C LEU A 247 7.26 -8.21 11.50
N VAL A 248 6.81 -9.18 10.70
CA VAL A 248 7.60 -10.41 10.42
C VAL A 248 8.08 -10.48 8.98
N TRP A 249 7.30 -9.98 8.02
CA TRP A 249 7.54 -10.21 6.59
C TRP A 249 7.75 -8.94 5.77
N ASP A 250 7.16 -7.80 6.18
CA ASP A 250 7.29 -6.56 5.42
C ASP A 250 8.73 -6.03 5.46
N ARG A 251 9.39 -6.04 4.29
CA ARG A 251 10.76 -5.58 4.12
C ARG A 251 10.91 -4.10 4.46
N GLY A 252 9.90 -3.29 4.14
CA GLY A 252 9.93 -1.85 4.38
C GLY A 252 9.94 -1.53 5.87
N THR A 253 9.02 -2.14 6.64
CA THR A 253 8.94 -1.98 8.09
C THR A 253 10.21 -2.46 8.79
N LEU A 254 10.68 -3.68 8.47
CA LEU A 254 11.89 -4.23 9.07
C LEU A 254 13.12 -3.35 8.82
N PHE A 255 13.34 -2.95 7.57
CA PHE A 255 14.46 -2.09 7.21
C PHE A 255 14.36 -0.73 7.91
N GLY A 256 13.17 -0.11 7.92
CA GLY A 256 12.96 1.20 8.56
C GLY A 256 13.28 1.16 10.05
N LEU A 257 12.83 0.14 10.77
CA LEU A 257 13.10 0.00 12.22
C LEU A 257 14.58 -0.29 12.50
N GLN A 258 15.23 -1.14 11.69
CA GLN A 258 16.64 -1.51 11.87
C GLN A 258 17.62 -0.40 11.48
N SER A 259 17.24 0.49 10.57
CA SER A 259 18.07 1.58 10.06
C SER A 259 17.93 2.91 10.82
N GLY A 260 17.15 2.93 11.90
CA GLY A 260 16.90 4.15 12.68
C GLY A 260 15.91 5.12 12.02
N GLY A 261 15.04 4.61 11.13
CA GLY A 261 13.93 5.37 10.58
C GLY A 261 12.95 5.85 11.65
N ARG A 262 12.06 6.78 11.31
CA ARG A 262 11.13 7.39 12.27
C ARG A 262 10.05 6.39 12.68
N THR A 263 10.25 5.75 13.84
CA THR A 263 9.41 4.66 14.36
C THR A 263 7.92 4.95 14.28
N GLU A 264 7.46 6.10 14.78
CA GLU A 264 6.04 6.48 14.77
C GLU A 264 5.45 6.61 13.35
N SER A 265 6.26 7.02 12.37
CA SER A 265 5.82 7.08 10.97
C SER A 265 5.76 5.71 10.32
N ILE A 266 6.63 4.78 10.73
CA ILE A 266 6.68 3.41 10.21
C ILE A 266 5.53 2.59 10.78
N LEU A 267 5.33 2.67 12.11
CA LEU A 267 4.29 1.92 12.83
C LEU A 267 2.90 2.55 12.70
N MET A 268 2.76 3.69 12.03
CA MET A 268 1.46 4.23 11.59
C MET A 268 0.63 3.17 10.84
N SER A 269 1.32 2.27 10.12
CA SER A 269 0.71 1.13 9.42
C SER A 269 -0.02 0.13 10.33
N MET A 270 0.16 0.20 11.64
CA MET A 270 -0.48 -0.71 12.59
C MET A 270 -1.93 -0.29 12.85
N PRO A 271 -2.88 -1.23 12.90
CA PRO A 271 -4.25 -0.95 13.31
C PRO A 271 -4.33 -0.46 14.77
N PRO A 272 -5.34 0.36 15.09
CA PRO A 272 -5.49 0.96 16.43
C PRO A 272 -5.80 -0.09 17.51
N LEU A 273 -6.48 -1.16 17.12
CA LEU A 273 -6.87 -2.28 17.98
C LEU A 273 -6.76 -3.59 17.22
N VAL A 274 -6.32 -4.62 17.92
CA VAL A 274 -6.14 -5.99 17.42
C VAL A 274 -6.47 -7.00 18.52
N ARG A 275 -6.77 -8.22 18.09
CA ARG A 275 -7.04 -9.36 18.97
C ARG A 275 -6.23 -10.56 18.52
N TRP A 276 -5.72 -11.33 19.47
CA TRP A 276 -5.17 -12.65 19.21
C TRP A 276 -5.93 -13.67 20.05
N GLU A 277 -6.19 -14.84 19.47
CA GLU A 277 -6.90 -15.92 20.12
C GLU A 277 -6.26 -17.26 19.74
N TYR A 278 -6.01 -18.10 20.74
CA TYR A 278 -5.41 -19.42 20.57
C TYR A 278 -6.38 -20.37 19.87
N GLN A 279 -5.95 -21.00 18.78
CA GLN A 279 -6.73 -21.96 18.00
C GLN A 279 -8.10 -21.47 17.49
N TYR A 280 -8.29 -20.16 17.36
CA TYR A 280 -9.50 -19.63 16.73
C TYR A 280 -9.66 -20.16 15.31
N ALA A 281 -10.87 -20.63 14.99
CA ALA A 281 -11.31 -20.96 13.65
C ALA A 281 -12.78 -20.52 13.49
N PRO A 282 -13.16 -19.86 12.39
CA PRO A 282 -14.55 -19.52 12.14
C PRO A 282 -15.38 -20.79 11.88
N THR A 283 -16.69 -20.74 12.14
CA THR A 283 -17.63 -21.81 11.78
C THR A 283 -17.63 -22.02 10.25
N SER A 284 -17.63 -23.26 9.77
CA SER A 284 -17.43 -23.60 8.35
C SER A 284 -18.37 -22.89 7.37
N ASP A 285 -19.62 -22.69 7.77
CA ASP A 285 -20.68 -22.10 6.92
C ASP A 285 -20.87 -20.60 7.18
N SER A 286 -19.93 -19.97 7.90
CA SER A 286 -19.99 -18.55 8.24
C SER A 286 -19.38 -17.65 7.15
N PRO A 287 -19.82 -16.39 7.04
CA PRO A 287 -19.14 -15.39 6.21
C PRO A 287 -17.65 -15.21 6.54
N GLU A 288 -17.26 -15.42 7.80
CA GLU A 288 -15.89 -15.38 8.28
C GLU A 288 -15.05 -16.51 7.66
N ALA A 289 -15.61 -17.72 7.53
CA ALA A 289 -14.96 -18.83 6.83
C ALA A 289 -14.88 -18.61 5.31
N ALA A 290 -15.88 -17.92 4.73
CA ALA A 290 -15.89 -17.58 3.31
C ALA A 290 -14.69 -16.69 2.92
N LEU A 291 -14.24 -15.78 3.80
CA LEU A 291 -13.01 -15.00 3.57
C LEU A 291 -11.82 -15.92 3.25
N TYR A 292 -11.59 -16.94 4.08
CA TYR A 292 -10.45 -17.86 3.94
C TYR A 292 -10.56 -18.78 2.74
N ARG A 293 -11.78 -19.21 2.40
CA ARG A 293 -12.03 -20.16 1.31
C ARG A 293 -12.06 -19.49 -0.05
N ASP A 294 -12.72 -18.34 -0.15
CA ASP A 294 -13.14 -17.76 -1.44
C ASP A 294 -12.37 -16.49 -1.81
N PHE A 295 -11.73 -15.82 -0.84
CA PHE A 295 -11.10 -14.51 -1.05
C PHE A 295 -9.58 -14.47 -0.84
N LEU A 296 -9.07 -15.09 0.23
CA LEU A 296 -7.63 -15.07 0.49
C LEU A 296 -6.79 -15.93 -0.48
N PRO A 297 -7.27 -17.06 -1.03
CA PRO A 297 -6.50 -17.76 -2.05
C PRO A 297 -6.33 -16.89 -3.30
N PRO A 298 -5.11 -16.82 -3.89
CA PRO A 298 -4.90 -16.10 -5.14
C PRO A 298 -5.89 -16.55 -6.23
N ARG A 299 -6.63 -15.61 -6.78
CA ARG A 299 -7.69 -15.84 -7.77
C ARG A 299 -7.55 -14.88 -8.94
N ASP A 300 -7.99 -15.30 -10.12
CA ASP A 300 -8.25 -14.39 -11.22
C ASP A 300 -9.62 -13.75 -11.02
N TRP A 301 -9.62 -12.52 -10.49
CA TRP A 301 -10.84 -11.77 -10.21
C TRP A 301 -11.54 -11.29 -11.48
N LEU A 302 -10.81 -11.08 -12.58
CA LEU A 302 -11.39 -10.53 -13.81
C LEU A 302 -12.11 -11.60 -14.64
N ALA A 303 -11.70 -12.86 -14.53
CA ALA A 303 -12.42 -13.99 -15.12
C ALA A 303 -13.86 -14.15 -14.60
N LEU A 304 -14.22 -13.56 -13.45
CA LEU A 304 -15.58 -13.62 -12.92
C LEU A 304 -16.57 -12.75 -13.71
N LYS A 305 -16.08 -11.61 -14.24
CA LYS A 305 -16.88 -10.70 -15.05
C LYS A 305 -17.23 -11.30 -16.41
N GLU A 306 -16.31 -12.06 -17.00
CA GLU A 306 -16.52 -12.73 -18.29
C GLU A 306 -17.66 -13.76 -18.19
N ASN A 307 -17.76 -14.46 -17.07
CA ASN A 307 -18.79 -15.48 -16.85
C ASN A 307 -20.21 -14.92 -16.60
N GLU A 308 -20.35 -13.63 -16.28
CA GLU A 308 -21.65 -12.96 -16.14
C GLU A 308 -22.19 -12.44 -17.49
N GLY A 309 -21.31 -12.17 -18.47
CA GLY A 309 -21.70 -11.72 -19.80
C GLY A 309 -22.23 -12.83 -20.72
N ASP A 310 -21.97 -14.10 -20.39
CA ASP A 310 -22.37 -15.30 -21.14
C ASP A 310 -23.64 -15.99 -20.57
N ARG A 311 -24.29 -15.41 -19.54
CA ARG A 311 -25.54 -15.91 -18.93
C ARG A 311 -26.73 -15.01 -19.24
#